data_AF-A0A918M6F7-F1
#
_entry.id   AF-A0A918M6F7-F1
#
_cell.length_a   1.000
_cell.length_b   1.000
_cell.length_c   1.000
_cell.angle_alpha   90.00
_cell.angle_beta   90.00
_cell.angle_gamma   90.00
#
_symmetry.space_group_name_H-M   'P 1'
#
loop_
_entity.id
_entity.type
_entity.pdbx_description
1 polymer ?
#
loop_
_entity_poly.entity_id
_entity_poly.type
_entity_poly.pdbx_seq_one_letter_code
_entity_poly.pdbx_strand_id
1 'polypeptide(L)'
;MSITSPIPVLRASDGALLRFDGDALVLHRKTEEVRIPLLAIGCIRSEGRSLAVELTAPSGMVPAMHRFDDVSEAAADLFAEAVNAVLPERPVSADGSKLVTTRAVTESQEERDKRRRRWWGTAVVLVCAGLAAAVAAHGVWTLAFIIMLIGPVGALLTVIGADMMRLRYRSRYLLRHGVTVEARRVGETRILGGEFGMFVYTDMHGVERSVNVKSRSATVQVVYHPDKPGMVTEYGSRASRASDTVAALCFLVFGLIVDATVIGVAIGSFQGMYPGY
;
A
#
# COMPACT_ATOMS: atom_id res chain seq x y z
N MET A 1 -30.13 27.74 -0.45
CA MET A 1 -29.13 26.66 -0.28
C MET A 1 -28.01 26.93 -1.26
N SER A 2 -26.86 27.41 -0.80
CA SER A 2 -25.71 27.65 -1.67
C SER A 2 -25.05 26.31 -2.01
N ILE A 3 -25.12 25.92 -3.27
CA ILE A 3 -24.43 24.75 -3.79
C ILE A 3 -23.00 25.21 -4.06
N THR A 4 -22.13 25.16 -3.05
CA THR A 4 -20.70 25.43 -3.27
C THR A 4 -20.19 24.32 -4.18
N SER A 5 -19.74 24.70 -5.38
CA SER A 5 -19.17 23.74 -6.33
C SER A 5 -18.00 23.01 -5.67
N PRO A 6 -17.87 21.68 -5.80
CA PRO A 6 -16.78 20.94 -5.15
C PRO A 6 -15.43 21.45 -5.66
N ILE A 7 -14.55 21.85 -4.73
CA ILE A 7 -13.19 22.28 -5.06
C ILE A 7 -12.46 21.10 -5.71
N PRO A 8 -11.86 21.29 -6.91
CA PRO A 8 -11.21 20.20 -7.63
C PRO A 8 -9.98 19.68 -6.86
N VAL A 9 -9.56 18.45 -7.15
CA VAL A 9 -8.30 17.90 -6.64
C VAL A 9 -7.22 18.10 -7.70
N LEU A 10 -6.09 18.71 -7.33
CA LEU A 10 -4.96 18.85 -8.24
C LEU A 10 -4.04 17.64 -8.14
N ARG A 11 -3.61 17.14 -9.30
CA ARG A 11 -2.64 16.06 -9.43
C ARG A 11 -1.48 16.53 -10.31
N ALA A 12 -0.27 16.46 -9.77
CA ALA A 12 0.96 16.74 -10.49
C ALA A 12 1.44 15.51 -11.28
N SER A 13 2.32 15.74 -12.25
CA SER A 13 2.93 14.70 -13.10
C SER A 13 3.71 13.65 -12.29
N ASP A 14 4.32 14.06 -11.20
CA ASP A 14 5.16 13.25 -10.32
C ASP A 14 4.34 12.37 -9.35
N GLY A 15 3.01 12.54 -9.34
CA GLY A 15 2.07 11.86 -8.47
C GLY A 15 1.71 12.61 -7.19
N ALA A 16 2.22 13.82 -6.98
CA ALA A 16 1.80 14.65 -5.86
C ALA A 16 0.34 15.08 -6.01
N LEU A 17 -0.37 15.21 -4.89
CA LEU A 17 -1.79 15.55 -4.84
C LEU A 17 -2.01 16.73 -3.92
N LEU A 18 -2.75 17.75 -4.37
CA LEU A 18 -3.22 18.83 -3.52
C LEU A 18 -4.74 18.76 -3.45
N ARG A 19 -5.27 18.61 -2.24
CA ARG A 19 -6.71 18.53 -1.98
C ARG A 19 -7.15 19.51 -0.91
N PHE A 20 -8.37 20.01 -1.06
CA PHE A 20 -9.07 20.75 -0.02
C PHE A 20 -9.77 19.78 0.94
N ASP A 21 -9.52 19.91 2.23
CA ASP A 21 -10.04 19.06 3.31
C ASP A 21 -10.82 19.90 4.33
N GLY A 22 -11.80 20.68 3.84
CA GLY A 22 -12.73 21.47 4.68
C GLY A 22 -12.09 22.70 5.32
N ASP A 23 -11.13 22.50 6.23
CA ASP A 23 -10.45 23.53 7.02
C ASP A 23 -8.96 23.67 6.70
N ALA A 24 -8.44 22.83 5.80
CA ALA A 24 -7.04 22.82 5.41
C ALA A 24 -6.84 22.41 3.95
N LEU A 25 -5.71 22.82 3.38
CA LEU A 25 -5.12 22.19 2.20
C LEU A 25 -4.19 21.07 2.64
N VAL A 26 -4.38 19.89 2.04
CA VAL A 26 -3.51 18.73 2.26
C VAL A 26 -2.71 18.49 0.99
N LEU A 27 -1.41 18.73 1.07
CA LEU A 27 -0.43 18.45 0.03
C LEU A 27 0.23 17.10 0.31
N HIS A 28 -0.09 16.10 -0.49
CA HIS A 28 0.47 14.77 -0.40
C HIS A 28 1.58 14.60 -1.45
N ARG A 29 2.81 14.38 -0.99
CA ARG A 29 4.01 14.08 -1.80
C ARG A 29 4.49 12.66 -1.48
N LYS A 30 5.44 12.14 -2.28
CA LYS A 30 5.95 10.76 -2.13
C LYS A 30 6.50 10.42 -0.74
N THR A 31 7.03 11.41 -0.02
CA THR A 31 7.73 11.21 1.27
C THR A 31 7.14 12.01 2.41
N GLU A 32 6.19 12.90 2.13
CA GLU A 32 5.64 13.83 3.11
C GLU A 32 4.21 14.23 2.77
N GLU A 33 3.44 14.51 3.81
CA GLU A 33 2.13 15.12 3.73
C GLU A 33 2.18 16.41 4.53
N VAL A 34 1.91 17.52 3.87
CA VAL A 34 1.88 18.85 4.46
C VAL A 34 0.43 19.27 4.59
N ARG A 35 -0.04 19.49 5.82
CA ARG A 35 -1.36 20.06 6.10
C ARG A 35 -1.19 21.54 6.39
N ILE A 36 -1.80 22.37 5.55
CA ILE A 36 -1.78 23.83 5.61
C ILE A 36 -3.20 24.29 5.99
N PRO A 37 -3.47 24.65 7.25
CA PRO A 37 -4.77 25.18 7.65
C PRO A 37 -5.14 26.43 6.83
N LEU A 38 -6.43 26.64 6.52
CA LEU A 38 -6.86 27.82 5.74
C LEU A 38 -6.49 29.14 6.45
N LEU A 39 -6.46 29.13 7.78
CA LEU A 39 -5.99 30.25 8.59
C LEU A 39 -4.52 30.63 8.32
N ALA A 40 -3.70 29.66 7.88
CA ALA A 40 -2.30 29.87 7.57
C ALA A 40 -2.07 30.47 6.17
N ILE A 41 -3.03 30.33 5.24
CA ILE A 41 -2.85 30.63 3.81
C ILE A 41 -3.16 32.08 3.52
N GLY A 42 -2.17 32.92 3.24
CA GLY A 42 -2.34 34.30 2.77
C GLY A 42 -3.23 34.38 1.53
N CYS A 43 -2.72 33.86 0.42
CA CYS A 43 -3.45 33.72 -0.83
C CYS A 43 -2.88 32.55 -1.64
N ILE A 44 -3.61 32.14 -2.67
CA ILE A 44 -3.14 31.13 -3.63
C ILE A 44 -3.08 31.78 -5.00
N ARG A 45 -1.93 31.61 -5.67
CA ARG A 45 -1.68 32.12 -7.00
C ARG A 45 -1.38 30.98 -7.95
N SER A 46 -2.02 30.98 -9.11
CA SER A 46 -1.61 30.17 -10.23
C SER A 46 -0.57 30.92 -11.06
N GLU A 47 0.48 30.21 -11.44
CA GLU A 47 1.57 30.69 -12.29
C GLU A 47 1.75 29.65 -13.42
N GLY A 48 0.89 29.75 -14.43
CA GLY A 48 0.82 28.80 -15.55
C GLY A 48 0.58 27.37 -15.06
N ARG A 49 1.58 26.50 -15.22
CA ARG A 49 1.53 25.09 -14.79
C ARG A 49 2.00 24.85 -13.36
N SER A 50 2.07 25.91 -12.55
CA SER A 50 2.44 25.84 -11.15
C SER A 50 1.45 26.61 -10.28
N LEU A 51 1.32 26.21 -9.03
CA LEU A 51 0.45 26.83 -8.04
C LEU A 51 1.27 27.15 -6.79
N ALA A 52 1.27 28.42 -6.39
CA ALA A 52 1.95 28.92 -5.21
C ALA A 52 0.93 29.17 -4.10
N VAL A 53 1.08 28.48 -2.97
CA VAL A 53 0.35 28.74 -1.74
C VAL A 53 1.22 29.67 -0.89
N GLU A 54 0.86 30.95 -0.84
CA GLU A 54 1.54 31.94 -0.01
C GLU A 54 0.98 31.85 1.42
N LEU A 55 1.84 31.69 2.41
CA LEU A 55 1.45 31.70 3.81
C LEU A 55 1.36 33.13 4.35
N THR A 56 0.54 33.31 5.37
CA THR A 56 0.48 34.56 6.14
C THR A 56 1.81 34.81 6.85
N ALA A 57 2.30 36.05 6.76
CA ALA A 57 3.49 36.51 7.44
C ALA A 57 3.21 37.87 8.12
N PRO A 58 3.84 38.15 9.27
CA PRO A 58 3.77 39.47 9.90
C PRO A 58 4.29 40.58 8.98
N SER A 59 3.79 41.80 9.14
CA SER A 59 4.23 42.98 8.38
C SER A 59 5.76 43.11 8.40
N GLY A 60 6.37 43.17 7.21
CA GLY A 60 7.82 43.29 7.03
C GLY A 60 8.58 41.96 6.95
N MET A 61 7.91 40.80 7.08
CA MET A 61 8.50 39.49 6.80
C MET A 61 8.10 38.98 5.40
N VAL A 62 8.98 38.18 4.80
CA VAL A 62 8.71 37.51 3.52
C VAL A 62 7.77 36.31 3.76
N PRO A 63 6.62 36.22 3.07
CA PRO A 63 5.74 35.07 3.11
C PRO A 63 6.48 33.77 2.75
N ALA A 64 6.33 32.74 3.57
CA ALA A 64 6.75 31.39 3.18
C ALA A 64 5.81 30.88 2.08
N MET A 65 6.38 30.30 1.02
CA MET A 65 5.63 29.84 -0.14
C MET A 65 5.77 28.33 -0.32
N HIS A 66 4.65 27.65 -0.50
CA HIS A 66 4.62 26.25 -0.93
C HIS A 66 4.24 26.18 -2.41
N ARG A 67 5.21 25.79 -3.23
CA ARG A 67 5.02 25.62 -4.68
C ARG A 67 4.58 24.20 -5.02
N PHE A 68 3.67 24.11 -5.99
CA PHE A 68 3.13 22.89 -6.54
C PHE A 68 3.21 22.93 -8.07
N ASP A 69 4.15 22.19 -8.64
CA ASP A 69 4.51 22.25 -10.06
C ASP A 69 3.83 21.16 -10.89
N ASP A 70 3.96 21.26 -12.21
CA ASP A 70 3.48 20.29 -13.20
C ASP A 70 1.98 19.96 -13.15
N VAL A 71 1.16 20.96 -12.81
CA VAL A 71 -0.30 20.85 -12.86
C VAL A 71 -0.88 21.32 -14.20
N SER A 72 -2.14 20.95 -14.44
CA SER A 72 -2.93 21.54 -15.53
C SER A 72 -3.22 23.00 -15.18
N GLU A 73 -2.89 23.92 -16.09
CA GLU A 73 -3.08 25.36 -15.91
C GLU A 73 -4.54 25.72 -15.60
N ALA A 74 -5.49 25.26 -16.42
CA ALA A 74 -6.91 25.48 -16.18
C ALA A 74 -7.40 24.91 -14.84
N ALA A 75 -6.80 23.80 -14.37
CA ALA A 75 -7.15 23.24 -13.06
C ALA A 75 -6.56 24.07 -11.92
N ALA A 76 -5.33 24.57 -12.08
CA ALA A 76 -4.67 25.43 -11.11
C ALA A 76 -5.44 26.74 -10.92
N ASP A 77 -5.91 27.36 -12.00
CA ASP A 77 -6.72 28.58 -11.96
C ASP A 77 -8.04 28.35 -11.22
N LEU A 78 -8.79 27.31 -11.61
CA LEU A 78 -10.06 26.96 -10.96
C LEU A 78 -9.87 26.62 -9.47
N PHE A 79 -8.78 25.94 -9.14
CA PHE A 79 -8.46 25.60 -7.75
C PHE A 79 -8.11 26.84 -6.93
N ALA A 80 -7.25 27.72 -7.46
CA ALA A 80 -6.85 28.95 -6.80
C ALA A 80 -8.06 29.85 -6.54
N GLU A 81 -8.93 30.04 -7.54
CA GLU A 81 -10.16 30.82 -7.41
C GLU A 81 -11.09 30.22 -6.34
N ALA A 82 -11.35 28.91 -6.41
CA ALA A 82 -12.27 28.24 -5.50
C ALA A 82 -11.79 28.24 -4.04
N VAL A 83 -10.48 28.07 -3.79
CA VAL A 83 -9.94 28.13 -2.43
C VAL A 83 -9.87 29.56 -1.91
N ASN A 84 -9.46 30.53 -2.73
CA ASN A 84 -9.43 31.95 -2.33
C ASN A 84 -10.82 32.46 -1.93
N ALA A 85 -11.89 31.97 -2.58
CA ALA A 85 -13.28 32.31 -2.23
C ALA A 85 -13.73 31.78 -0.84
N VAL A 86 -13.03 30.79 -0.28
CA VAL A 86 -13.36 30.15 1.02
C VAL A 86 -12.40 30.60 2.13
N LEU A 87 -11.39 31.41 1.82
CA LEU A 87 -10.44 31.88 2.82
C LEU A 87 -11.13 32.81 3.84
N PRO A 88 -10.91 32.61 5.16
CA PRO A 88 -11.48 33.47 6.18
C PRO A 88 -10.82 34.87 6.18
N GLU A 89 -11.59 35.90 6.51
CA GLU A 89 -11.10 37.24 6.83
C GLU A 89 -10.19 37.17 8.08
N ARG A 90 -9.03 37.85 8.05
CA ARG A 90 -7.93 37.55 8.99
C ARG A 90 -7.35 38.77 9.71
N PRO A 91 -6.88 38.58 10.97
CA PRO A 91 -6.09 39.58 11.67
C PRO A 91 -4.64 39.60 11.15
N VAL A 92 -4.10 40.81 10.94
CA VAL A 92 -2.85 41.11 10.20
C VAL A 92 -1.56 40.59 10.89
N SER A 93 -1.64 39.94 12.06
CA SER A 93 -0.48 39.68 12.93
C SER A 93 -0.06 38.20 13.09
N ALA A 94 -0.78 37.24 12.50
CA ALA A 94 -0.46 35.82 12.66
C ALA A 94 0.57 35.32 11.63
N ASP A 95 1.58 34.59 12.11
CA ASP A 95 2.55 33.87 11.28
C ASP A 95 2.02 32.46 10.95
N GLY A 96 1.53 32.28 9.72
CA GLY A 96 0.93 31.04 9.24
C GLY A 96 1.91 29.88 9.16
N SER A 97 3.21 30.15 9.06
CA SER A 97 4.23 29.09 8.98
C SER A 97 4.23 28.17 10.21
N LYS A 98 3.88 28.71 11.38
CA LYS A 98 3.79 27.97 12.65
C LYS A 98 2.59 27.03 12.73
N LEU A 99 1.59 27.23 11.87
CA LEU A 99 0.38 26.41 11.82
C LEU A 99 0.50 25.25 10.83
N VAL A 100 1.52 25.25 9.97
CA VAL A 100 1.75 24.19 9.01
C VAL A 100 2.29 22.96 9.73
N THR A 101 1.66 21.81 9.47
CA THR A 101 2.11 20.53 10.02
C THR A 101 2.62 19.66 8.89
N THR A 102 3.88 19.24 8.99
CA THR A 102 4.50 18.31 8.06
C THR A 102 4.59 16.94 8.72
N ARG A 103 3.98 15.94 8.07
CA ARG A 103 4.08 14.54 8.47
C ARG A 103 4.89 13.80 7.43
N ALA A 104 5.97 13.13 7.83
CA ALA A 104 6.67 12.21 6.94
C ALA A 104 5.71 11.07 6.54
N VAL A 105 5.39 10.98 5.25
CA VAL A 105 4.70 9.84 4.68
C VAL A 105 5.77 8.80 4.47
N THR A 106 5.99 7.98 5.50
CA THR A 106 6.76 6.75 5.30
C THR A 106 5.93 5.89 4.37
N GLU A 107 6.43 5.66 3.14
CA GLU A 107 5.85 4.74 2.16
C GLU A 107 5.27 3.55 2.92
N SER A 108 3.97 3.32 2.75
CA SER A 108 3.31 2.28 3.52
C SER A 108 4.00 0.96 3.24
N GLN A 109 4.13 0.11 4.26
CA GLN A 109 4.77 -1.20 4.08
C GLN A 109 4.09 -2.00 2.97
N GLU A 110 2.80 -1.77 2.74
CA GLU A 110 2.01 -2.37 1.66
C GLU A 110 2.43 -1.90 0.27
N GLU A 111 2.69 -0.61 0.08
CA GLU A 111 3.20 -0.07 -1.19
C GLU A 111 4.59 -0.60 -1.52
N ARG A 112 5.48 -0.65 -0.52
CA ARG A 112 6.81 -1.28 -0.64
C ARG A 112 6.69 -2.73 -1.07
N ASP A 113 5.85 -3.49 -0.38
CA ASP A 113 5.64 -4.90 -0.66
C ASP A 113 5.01 -5.10 -2.05
N LYS A 114 4.08 -4.23 -2.47
CA LYS A 114 3.47 -4.26 -3.82
C LYS A 114 4.50 -3.96 -4.91
N ARG A 115 5.32 -2.93 -4.73
CA ARG A 115 6.40 -2.59 -5.67
C ARG A 115 7.41 -3.73 -5.75
N ARG A 116 7.85 -4.27 -4.62
CA ARG A 116 8.75 -5.42 -4.56
C ARG A 116 8.17 -6.63 -5.29
N ARG A 117 6.90 -6.98 -5.04
CA ARG A 117 6.21 -8.07 -5.76
C ARG A 117 6.17 -7.86 -7.27
N ARG A 118 5.91 -6.64 -7.73
CA ARG A 118 5.91 -6.32 -9.17
C ARG A 118 7.29 -6.56 -9.80
N TRP A 119 8.35 -6.03 -9.18
CA TRP A 119 9.72 -6.24 -9.65
C TRP A 119 10.13 -7.71 -9.63
N TRP A 120 9.79 -8.45 -8.57
CA TRP A 120 10.02 -9.90 -8.50
C TRP A 120 9.28 -10.66 -9.59
N GLY A 121 8.00 -10.33 -9.85
CA GLY A 121 7.23 -10.96 -10.91
C GLY A 121 7.86 -10.74 -12.29
N THR A 122 8.29 -9.51 -12.59
CA THR A 122 9.00 -9.21 -13.84
C THR A 122 10.33 -9.97 -13.95
N ALA A 123 11.10 -10.05 -12.86
CA ALA A 123 12.36 -10.80 -12.85
C ALA A 123 12.15 -12.30 -13.10
N VAL A 124 11.16 -12.93 -12.47
CA VAL A 124 10.82 -14.35 -12.67
C VAL A 124 10.47 -14.64 -14.13
N VAL A 125 9.61 -13.81 -14.74
CA VAL A 125 9.22 -13.97 -16.14
C VAL A 125 10.42 -13.85 -17.07
N LEU A 126 11.30 -12.87 -16.85
CA LEU A 126 12.51 -12.67 -17.66
C LEU A 126 13.48 -13.86 -17.53
N VAL A 127 13.67 -14.40 -16.33
CA VAL A 127 14.52 -15.57 -16.11
C VAL A 127 13.94 -16.80 -16.81
N CYS A 128 12.64 -17.07 -16.67
CA CYS A 128 12.00 -18.20 -17.34
C CYS A 128 12.08 -18.06 -18.87
N ALA A 129 11.85 -16.85 -19.41
CA ALA A 129 11.95 -16.58 -20.83
C ALA A 129 13.39 -16.74 -21.35
N GLY A 130 14.38 -16.25 -20.62
CA GLY A 130 15.79 -16.43 -20.97
C GLY A 130 16.21 -17.90 -20.95
N LEU A 131 15.76 -18.66 -19.95
CA LEU A 131 16.03 -20.09 -19.85
C LEU A 131 15.37 -20.87 -21.00
N ALA A 132 14.10 -20.58 -21.28
CA ALA A 132 13.38 -21.18 -22.40
C ALA A 132 14.05 -20.87 -23.75
N ALA A 133 14.45 -19.62 -23.98
CA ALA A 133 15.15 -19.22 -25.20
C ALA A 133 16.49 -19.98 -25.36
N ALA A 134 17.24 -20.13 -24.26
CA ALA A 134 18.49 -20.87 -24.28
C ALA A 134 18.29 -22.37 -24.58
N VAL A 135 17.28 -23.01 -23.98
CA VAL A 135 16.93 -24.42 -24.27
C VAL A 135 16.43 -24.58 -25.72
N ALA A 136 15.64 -23.64 -26.22
CA ALA A 136 15.19 -23.64 -27.61
C ALA A 136 16.35 -23.51 -28.62
N ALA A 137 17.38 -22.72 -28.29
CA ALA A 137 18.58 -22.60 -29.12
C ALA A 137 19.37 -23.92 -29.25
N HIS A 138 19.19 -24.84 -28.29
CA HIS A 138 19.73 -26.21 -28.37
C HIS A 138 18.82 -27.19 -29.13
N GLY A 139 17.74 -26.71 -29.75
CA GLY A 139 16.86 -27.49 -30.62
C GLY A 139 15.67 -28.14 -29.91
N VAL A 140 15.57 -28.03 -28.58
CA VAL A 140 14.58 -28.75 -27.77
C VAL A 140 13.37 -27.86 -27.44
N TRP A 141 12.58 -27.55 -28.48
CA TRP A 141 11.48 -26.56 -28.40
C TRP A 141 10.35 -26.96 -27.44
N THR A 142 10.06 -28.27 -27.32
CA THR A 142 9.02 -28.75 -26.41
C THR A 142 9.37 -28.45 -24.95
N LEU A 143 10.63 -28.67 -24.53
CA LEU A 143 11.08 -28.35 -23.17
C LEU A 143 11.11 -26.85 -22.93
N ALA A 144 11.52 -26.06 -23.92
CA ALA A 144 11.46 -24.60 -23.83
C ALA A 144 10.04 -24.08 -23.55
N PHE A 145 9.03 -24.63 -24.25
CA PHE A 145 7.63 -24.28 -24.02
C PHE A 145 7.15 -24.68 -22.62
N ILE A 146 7.51 -25.88 -22.16
CA ILE A 146 7.19 -26.36 -20.81
C ILE A 146 7.81 -25.45 -19.75
N ILE A 147 9.08 -25.07 -19.90
CA ILE A 147 9.78 -24.15 -18.99
C ILE A 147 9.06 -22.79 -18.93
N MET A 148 8.67 -22.25 -20.08
CA MET A 148 7.96 -20.97 -20.17
C MET A 148 6.59 -21.00 -19.47
N LEU A 149 5.86 -22.12 -19.57
CA LEU A 149 4.53 -22.27 -18.98
C LEU A 149 4.59 -22.61 -17.48
N ILE A 150 5.45 -23.55 -17.09
CA ILE A 150 5.49 -24.12 -15.73
C ILE A 150 6.38 -23.31 -14.79
N GLY A 151 7.48 -22.73 -15.29
CA GLY A 151 8.43 -21.97 -14.46
C GLY A 151 7.77 -20.85 -13.63
N PRO A 152 6.97 -19.95 -14.24
CA PRO A 152 6.28 -18.90 -13.48
C PRO A 152 5.28 -19.44 -12.45
N VAL A 153 4.66 -20.60 -12.73
CA VAL A 153 3.72 -21.26 -11.81
C VAL A 153 4.46 -21.78 -10.57
N GLY A 154 5.60 -22.44 -10.75
CA GLY A 154 6.46 -22.89 -9.63
C GLY A 154 6.83 -21.73 -8.70
N ALA A 155 7.38 -20.66 -9.27
CA ALA A 155 7.78 -19.47 -8.53
C ALA A 155 6.58 -18.80 -7.81
N LEU A 156 5.40 -18.74 -8.45
CA LEU A 156 4.20 -18.20 -7.82
C LEU A 156 3.77 -19.04 -6.61
N LEU A 157 3.77 -20.37 -6.73
CA LEU A 157 3.42 -21.27 -5.63
C LEU A 157 4.43 -21.17 -4.47
N THR A 158 5.72 -21.05 -4.78
CA THR A 158 6.78 -20.78 -3.80
C THR A 158 6.51 -19.48 -3.03
N VAL A 159 6.16 -18.39 -3.73
CA VAL A 159 5.85 -17.09 -3.10
C VAL A 159 4.59 -17.18 -2.23
N ILE A 160 3.52 -17.82 -2.71
CA ILE A 160 2.28 -18.02 -1.95
C ILE A 160 2.58 -18.82 -0.67
N GLY A 161 3.29 -19.94 -0.78
CA GLY A 161 3.67 -20.77 0.36
C GLY A 161 4.52 -20.01 1.38
N ALA A 162 5.49 -19.22 0.91
CA ALA A 162 6.35 -18.40 1.77
C ALA A 162 5.56 -17.29 2.49
N ASP A 163 4.63 -16.60 1.81
CA ASP A 163 3.80 -15.56 2.42
C ASP A 163 2.83 -16.15 3.45
N MET A 164 2.18 -17.27 3.12
CA MET A 164 1.36 -18.01 4.08
C MET A 164 2.17 -18.42 5.31
N MET A 165 3.39 -18.94 5.13
CA MET A 165 4.27 -19.31 6.24
C MET A 165 4.67 -18.09 7.09
N ARG A 166 4.95 -16.95 6.46
CA ARG A 166 5.24 -15.68 7.14
C ARG A 166 4.06 -15.19 7.96
N LEU A 167 2.84 -15.26 7.42
CA LEU A 167 1.60 -14.93 8.15
C LEU A 167 1.40 -15.87 9.35
N ARG A 168 1.70 -17.17 9.21
CA ARG A 168 1.63 -18.13 10.31
C ARG A 168 2.66 -17.87 11.39
N TYR A 169 3.89 -17.58 11.00
CA TYR A 169 4.95 -17.18 11.94
C TYR A 169 4.53 -15.93 12.72
N ARG A 170 4.00 -14.90 12.04
CA ARG A 170 3.48 -13.69 12.67
C ARG A 170 2.35 -13.99 13.65
N SER A 171 1.36 -14.80 13.26
CA SER A 171 0.26 -15.17 14.17
C SER A 171 0.79 -15.90 15.42
N ARG A 172 1.71 -16.86 15.27
CA ARG A 172 2.35 -17.52 16.41
C ARG A 172 3.16 -16.57 17.29
N TYR A 173 3.87 -15.62 16.68
CA TYR A 173 4.61 -14.60 17.41
C TYR A 173 3.67 -13.70 18.23
N LEU A 174 2.58 -13.22 17.61
CA LEU A 174 1.57 -12.39 18.27
C LEU A 174 0.89 -13.13 19.42
N LEU A 175 0.58 -14.41 19.27
CA LEU A 175 -0.01 -15.20 20.37
C LEU A 175 0.91 -15.35 21.58
N ARG A 176 2.22 -15.15 21.42
CA ARG A 176 3.21 -15.25 22.51
C ARG A 176 3.58 -13.91 23.12
N HIS A 177 3.62 -12.84 22.32
CA HIS A 177 4.16 -11.53 22.73
C HIS A 177 3.17 -10.38 22.55
N GLY A 178 1.97 -10.65 22.05
CA GLY A 178 0.94 -9.65 21.80
C GLY A 178 0.01 -9.43 22.99
N VAL A 179 -0.68 -8.30 22.95
CA VAL A 179 -1.71 -7.93 23.94
C VAL A 179 -3.05 -8.44 23.44
N THR A 180 -3.78 -9.15 24.30
CA THR A 180 -5.11 -9.69 23.97
C THR A 180 -6.18 -8.69 24.42
N VAL A 181 -7.10 -8.34 23.52
CA VAL A 181 -8.25 -7.48 23.81
C VAL A 181 -9.51 -8.05 23.18
N GLU A 182 -10.66 -7.72 23.75
CA GLU A 182 -11.94 -8.03 23.15
C GLU A 182 -12.30 -6.96 22.11
N ALA A 183 -12.52 -7.39 20.87
CA ALA A 183 -13.00 -6.54 19.80
C ALA A 183 -14.52 -6.72 19.67
N ARG A 184 -15.25 -5.61 19.54
CA ARG A 184 -16.70 -5.57 19.40
C ARG A 184 -17.10 -5.46 17.94
N ARG A 185 -18.11 -6.21 17.50
CA ARG A 185 -18.63 -6.12 16.14
C ARG A 185 -19.35 -4.78 15.92
N VAL A 186 -18.98 -4.07 14.88
CA VAL A 186 -19.58 -2.77 14.49
C VAL A 186 -20.29 -2.86 13.13
N GLY A 187 -19.89 -3.80 12.28
CA GLY A 187 -20.54 -3.99 11.00
C GLY A 187 -20.26 -5.33 10.34
N GLU A 188 -20.76 -5.45 9.13
CA GLU A 188 -20.51 -6.58 8.25
C GLU A 188 -19.88 -6.08 6.96
N THR A 189 -18.94 -6.84 6.43
CA THR A 189 -18.32 -6.56 5.14
C THR A 189 -18.35 -7.84 4.32
N ARG A 190 -18.86 -7.74 3.10
CA ARG A 190 -18.92 -8.85 2.15
C ARG A 190 -17.70 -8.78 1.25
N ILE A 191 -16.79 -9.73 1.40
CA ILE A 191 -15.59 -9.88 0.58
C ILE A 191 -15.67 -11.24 -0.13
N LEU A 192 -15.06 -11.38 -1.30
CA LEU A 192 -14.94 -12.69 -1.99
C LEU A 192 -14.49 -13.77 -0.99
N GLY A 193 -15.35 -14.75 -0.72
CA GLY A 193 -15.07 -15.85 0.22
C GLY A 193 -15.91 -15.89 1.51
N GLY A 194 -16.87 -14.97 1.69
CA GLY A 194 -17.91 -15.07 2.72
C GLY A 194 -18.27 -13.76 3.41
N GLU A 195 -19.08 -13.87 4.46
CA GLU A 195 -19.39 -12.78 5.37
C GLU A 195 -18.26 -12.59 6.38
N PHE A 196 -17.71 -11.38 6.47
CA PHE A 196 -16.74 -10.98 7.48
C PHE A 196 -17.39 -9.96 8.42
N GLY A 197 -17.21 -10.13 9.72
CA GLY A 197 -17.56 -9.09 10.69
C GLY A 197 -16.45 -8.05 10.74
N MET A 198 -16.81 -6.77 10.68
CA MET A 198 -15.92 -5.68 11.04
C MET A 198 -15.99 -5.49 12.55
N PHE A 199 -14.87 -5.72 13.24
CA PHE A 199 -14.75 -5.57 14.68
C PHE A 199 -13.87 -4.37 14.99
N VAL A 200 -14.18 -3.64 16.05
CA VAL A 200 -13.39 -2.51 16.55
C VAL A 200 -12.85 -2.85 17.93
N TYR A 201 -11.59 -2.50 18.16
CA TYR A 201 -10.94 -2.59 19.46
C TYR A 201 -10.17 -1.30 19.73
N THR A 202 -9.92 -1.02 21.00
CA THR A 202 -9.13 0.12 21.44
C THR A 202 -7.71 -0.35 21.75
N ASP A 203 -6.69 0.28 21.17
CA ASP A 203 -5.30 -0.02 21.49
C ASP A 203 -4.86 0.58 22.85
N MET A 204 -3.64 0.27 23.31
CA MET A 204 -3.10 0.80 24.57
C MET A 204 -2.99 2.33 24.61
N HIS A 205 -3.09 3.00 23.47
CA HIS A 205 -3.04 4.46 23.35
C HIS A 205 -4.44 5.09 23.28
N GLY A 206 -5.50 4.30 23.45
CA GLY A 206 -6.88 4.78 23.38
C GLY A 206 -7.39 4.98 21.94
N VAL A 207 -6.66 4.53 20.92
CA VAL A 207 -7.07 4.70 19.52
C VAL A 207 -7.90 3.51 19.08
N GLU A 208 -9.09 3.79 18.52
CA GLU A 208 -9.93 2.75 17.93
C GLU A 208 -9.34 2.25 16.61
N ARG A 209 -9.30 0.92 16.48
CA ARG A 209 -8.78 0.20 15.31
C ARG A 209 -9.81 -0.81 14.85
N SER A 210 -9.96 -0.97 13.55
CA SER A 210 -10.85 -1.98 12.96
C SER A 210 -10.08 -3.19 12.46
N VAL A 211 -10.71 -4.35 12.53
CA VAL A 211 -10.21 -5.62 12.01
C VAL A 211 -11.36 -6.41 11.41
N ASN A 212 -11.10 -7.02 10.25
CA ASN A 212 -12.06 -7.88 9.58
C ASN A 212 -11.79 -9.33 9.95
N VAL A 213 -12.77 -9.99 10.57
CA VAL A 213 -12.64 -11.36 11.07
C VAL A 213 -13.81 -12.19 10.56
N LYS A 214 -13.54 -13.44 10.18
CA LYS A 214 -14.57 -14.39 9.75
C LYS A 214 -15.27 -15.01 10.96
N SER A 215 -16.02 -14.19 11.68
CA SER A 215 -16.79 -14.60 12.85
C SER A 215 -18.16 -13.94 12.87
N ARG A 216 -19.17 -14.69 13.32
CA ARG A 216 -20.54 -14.19 13.54
C ARG A 216 -20.80 -13.73 14.97
N SER A 217 -19.85 -13.95 15.87
CA SER A 217 -19.96 -13.58 17.28
C SER A 217 -20.06 -12.06 17.45
N ALA A 218 -20.76 -11.62 18.51
CA ALA A 218 -20.86 -10.19 18.84
C ALA A 218 -19.52 -9.60 19.29
N THR A 219 -18.67 -10.42 19.91
CA THR A 219 -17.30 -10.10 20.33
C THR A 219 -16.33 -11.19 19.88
N VAL A 220 -15.09 -10.82 19.63
CA VAL A 220 -13.99 -11.74 19.34
C VAL A 220 -12.74 -11.31 20.09
N GLN A 221 -11.96 -12.28 20.57
CA GLN A 221 -10.64 -11.98 21.16
C GLN A 221 -9.61 -11.82 20.05
N VAL A 222 -8.97 -10.66 20.03
CA VAL A 222 -7.91 -10.33 19.08
C VAL A 222 -6.62 -10.08 19.84
N VAL A 223 -5.51 -10.47 19.22
CA VAL A 223 -4.17 -10.27 19.77
C VAL A 223 -3.40 -9.37 18.83
N TYR A 224 -2.90 -8.24 19.34
CA TYR A 224 -2.15 -7.26 18.54
C TYR A 224 -0.76 -7.00 19.09
N HIS A 225 0.12 -6.45 18.25
CA HIS A 225 1.48 -6.07 18.64
C HIS A 225 1.49 -4.72 19.37
N PRO A 226 2.11 -4.58 20.56
CA PRO A 226 2.09 -3.34 21.32
C PRO A 226 2.64 -2.14 20.53
N ASP A 227 3.83 -2.28 19.93
CA ASP A 227 4.45 -1.19 19.16
C ASP A 227 3.87 -1.00 17.74
N LYS A 228 3.04 -1.92 17.27
CA LYS A 228 2.53 -1.96 15.90
C LYS A 228 1.07 -2.43 15.91
N PRO A 229 0.13 -1.61 16.41
CA PRO A 229 -1.26 -2.02 16.65
C PRO A 229 -1.96 -2.49 15.38
N GLY A 230 -1.56 -2.03 14.18
CA GLY A 230 -2.07 -2.55 12.92
C GLY A 230 -1.79 -4.05 12.66
N MET A 231 -0.83 -4.66 13.37
CA MET A 231 -0.60 -6.11 13.30
C MET A 231 -1.47 -6.82 14.33
N VAL A 232 -2.59 -7.37 13.86
CA VAL A 232 -3.59 -8.06 14.67
C VAL A 232 -3.89 -9.46 14.12
N THR A 233 -4.14 -10.41 15.01
CA THR A 233 -4.57 -11.78 14.65
C THR A 233 -5.70 -12.23 15.58
N GLU A 234 -6.64 -13.01 15.05
CA GLU A 234 -7.71 -13.60 15.84
C GLU A 234 -7.19 -14.77 16.70
N TYR A 235 -7.75 -14.92 17.90
CA TYR A 235 -7.58 -16.13 18.70
C TYR A 235 -8.40 -17.32 18.13
N GLY A 236 -8.02 -17.80 16.94
CA GLY A 236 -8.66 -18.94 16.28
C GLY A 236 -8.34 -20.32 16.88
N SER A 237 -9.14 -21.33 16.50
CA SER A 237 -8.99 -22.71 16.96
C SER A 237 -7.67 -23.36 16.51
N ARG A 238 -7.14 -24.30 17.31
CA ARG A 238 -5.86 -24.97 17.01
C ARG A 238 -5.91 -25.81 15.73
N ALA A 239 -7.07 -26.40 15.42
CA ALA A 239 -7.25 -27.30 14.29
C ALA A 239 -7.11 -26.57 12.93
N SER A 240 -7.75 -25.40 12.77
CA SER A 240 -7.62 -24.61 11.53
C SER A 240 -6.19 -24.11 11.32
N ARG A 241 -5.49 -23.76 12.41
CA ARG A 241 -4.09 -23.33 12.32
C ARG A 241 -3.17 -24.44 11.82
N ALA A 242 -3.43 -25.69 12.18
CA ALA A 242 -2.64 -26.82 11.72
C ALA A 242 -2.84 -27.07 10.22
N SER A 243 -4.10 -27.12 9.74
CA SER A 243 -4.40 -27.31 8.32
C SER A 243 -3.80 -26.21 7.46
N ASP A 244 -3.88 -24.95 7.90
CA ASP A 244 -3.34 -23.82 7.15
C ASP A 244 -1.80 -23.86 7.09
N THR A 245 -1.15 -24.35 8.13
CA THR A 245 0.32 -24.52 8.17
C THR A 245 0.75 -25.63 7.21
N VAL A 246 0.02 -26.75 7.20
CA VAL A 246 0.26 -27.86 6.26
C VAL A 246 0.04 -27.39 4.83
N ALA A 247 -1.05 -26.68 4.54
CA ALA A 247 -1.31 -26.12 3.22
C ALA A 247 -0.19 -25.17 2.77
N ALA A 248 0.24 -24.25 3.64
CA ALA A 248 1.36 -23.34 3.37
C ALA A 248 2.66 -24.09 3.04
N LEU A 249 2.97 -25.14 3.81
CA LEU A 249 4.14 -25.97 3.59
C LEU A 249 4.03 -26.76 2.28
N CYS A 250 2.87 -27.33 1.96
CA CYS A 250 2.63 -28.04 0.71
C CYS A 250 2.84 -27.12 -0.50
N PHE A 251 2.28 -25.90 -0.50
CA PHE A 251 2.50 -24.93 -1.57
C PHE A 251 3.97 -24.56 -1.72
N LEU A 252 4.66 -24.32 -0.62
CA LEU A 252 6.07 -23.97 -0.62
C LEU A 252 6.93 -25.11 -1.18
N VAL A 253 6.77 -26.32 -0.66
CA VAL A 253 7.55 -27.50 -1.07
C VAL A 253 7.25 -27.86 -2.52
N PHE A 254 5.98 -27.85 -2.93
CA PHE A 254 5.60 -28.16 -4.30
C PHE A 254 6.15 -27.12 -5.29
N GLY A 255 6.06 -25.82 -4.97
CA GLY A 255 6.67 -24.76 -5.79
C GLY A 255 8.17 -24.97 -5.95
N LEU A 256 8.89 -25.26 -4.86
CA LEU A 256 10.33 -25.54 -4.89
C LEU A 256 10.68 -26.77 -5.71
N ILE A 257 9.87 -27.84 -5.66
CA ILE A 257 10.07 -29.04 -6.49
C ILE A 257 9.90 -28.71 -7.97
N VAL A 258 8.88 -27.92 -8.33
CA VAL A 258 8.65 -27.47 -9.71
C VAL A 258 9.82 -26.62 -10.19
N ASP A 259 10.25 -25.64 -9.41
CA ASP A 259 11.39 -24.77 -9.73
C ASP A 259 12.68 -25.58 -9.92
N ALA A 260 12.96 -26.54 -9.03
CA ALA A 260 14.12 -27.42 -9.13
C ALA A 260 14.04 -28.33 -10.37
N THR A 261 12.86 -28.82 -10.72
CA THR A 261 12.64 -29.64 -11.92
C THR A 261 12.90 -28.83 -13.19
N VAL A 262 12.40 -27.59 -13.26
CA VAL A 262 12.65 -26.68 -14.39
C VAL A 262 14.14 -26.42 -14.57
N ILE A 263 14.87 -26.17 -13.49
CA ILE A 263 16.33 -25.98 -13.51
C ILE A 263 17.03 -27.26 -13.97
N GLY A 264 16.65 -28.42 -13.44
CA GLY A 264 17.23 -29.71 -13.80
C GLY A 264 17.03 -30.05 -15.28
N VAL A 265 15.83 -29.81 -15.81
CA VAL A 265 15.50 -29.99 -17.23
C VAL A 265 16.36 -29.09 -18.12
N ALA A 266 16.54 -27.82 -17.74
CA ALA A 266 17.39 -26.92 -18.50
C ALA A 266 18.85 -27.37 -18.51
N ILE A 267 19.41 -27.73 -17.34
CA ILE A 267 20.78 -28.26 -17.24
C ILE A 267 20.95 -29.53 -18.08
N GLY A 268 20.02 -30.49 -17.99
CA GLY A 268 20.06 -31.72 -18.76
C GLY A 268 20.00 -31.46 -20.28
N SER A 269 19.27 -30.44 -20.69
CA SER A 269 19.22 -30.01 -22.10
C SER A 269 20.58 -29.50 -22.58
N PHE A 270 21.28 -28.69 -21.79
CA PHE A 270 22.64 -28.23 -22.11
C PHE A 270 23.67 -29.37 -22.15
N GLN A 271 23.46 -30.42 -21.35
CA GLN A 271 24.31 -31.60 -21.34
C GLN A 271 23.97 -32.61 -22.45
N GLY A 272 22.95 -32.34 -23.27
CA GLY A 272 22.51 -33.24 -24.35
C GLY A 272 21.81 -34.51 -23.84
N MET A 273 21.26 -34.50 -22.63
CA MET A 273 20.58 -35.67 -22.03
C MET A 273 19.23 -36.01 -22.70
N TYR A 274 18.69 -35.11 -23.52
CA TYR A 274 17.40 -35.26 -24.18
C TYR A 274 17.53 -35.26 -25.71
N PRO A 275 18.23 -36.24 -26.31
CA PRO A 275 18.35 -36.32 -27.77
C PRO A 275 17.00 -36.70 -28.39
N GLY A 276 16.49 -35.87 -29.30
CA GLY A 276 15.29 -36.18 -30.10
C GLY A 276 13.95 -35.64 -29.56
N TYR A 277 13.98 -34.77 -28.55
CA TYR A 277 12.85 -33.92 -28.16
C TYR A 277 13.08 -32.46 -28.57
#